data_AF-A0AA51RWF5-F1
#
_entry.id   AF-A0AA51RWF5-F1
#
_cell.length_a   1.000
_cell.length_b   1.000
_cell.length_c   1.000
_cell.angle_alpha   90.00
_cell.angle_beta   90.00
_cell.angle_gamma   90.00
#
_symmetry.space_group_name_H-M   'P 1'
#
loop_
_entity.id
_entity.type
_entity.pdbx_description
1 polymer ?
#
loop_
_entity_poly.entity_id
_entity_poly.type
_entity_poly.pdbx_seq_one_letter_code
_entity_poly.pdbx_strand_id
1 'polypeptide(L)'
;MSNTQFAFIDKESVPSREHLQKAIDALGFDLQLDPEFTPFEDEGFSPCILNAEEDVGFEIYYESVEDVIEDDEVFKAITEGKNFCISMCWGGSLKDCACVMIVSSAFAKEFGAIVSYQGEEPEPLEKMISDAHDIIIKEAELAEIRAKERQKLVEEAKRNGNVKALALELLSQFSGATISHITMYTGLAFSTSNGTSVMSKAFILRTESGEEVDVTRYSRVRARQLALMQSSDGEFNPEQQSEWDSIEASLETAMESDDEAKEVFMSIVESWPEELESDEITWPENDMLKITFSNVPDVHIQFWTFDSMLSSISISSDILAFELTPGTCKLMD
;
A
#
# COMPACT_ATOMS: atom_id res chain seq x y z
N MET A 1 -13.07 -7.80 10.68
CA MET A 1 -13.39 -6.92 11.82
C MET A 1 -12.05 -6.31 12.21
N SER A 2 -11.98 -4.99 12.34
CA SER A 2 -10.83 -4.34 12.95
C SER A 2 -10.71 -4.77 14.41
N ASN A 3 -9.47 -4.88 14.88
CA ASN A 3 -9.17 -4.96 16.30
C ASN A 3 -8.77 -3.54 16.73
N THR A 4 -9.11 -3.14 17.96
CA THR A 4 -8.92 -1.75 18.43
C THR A 4 -8.35 -1.73 19.83
N GLN A 5 -7.31 -0.93 20.03
CA GLN A 5 -6.75 -0.61 21.32
C GLN A 5 -6.92 0.89 21.58
N PHE A 6 -7.54 1.22 22.71
CA PHE A 6 -7.80 2.59 23.13
C PHE A 6 -6.73 3.02 24.13
N ALA A 7 -6.15 4.20 23.95
CA ALA A 7 -5.32 4.86 24.96
C ALA A 7 -6.07 6.10 25.49
N PHE A 8 -6.62 5.97 26.70
CA PHE A 8 -7.30 7.07 27.40
C PHE A 8 -6.27 7.97 28.06
N ILE A 9 -6.27 9.26 27.70
CA ILE A 9 -5.24 10.22 28.06
C ILE A 9 -5.86 11.60 28.33
N ASP A 10 -5.14 12.48 29.02
CA ASP A 10 -5.52 13.88 29.12
C ASP A 10 -5.10 14.59 27.82
N LYS A 11 -6.00 15.37 27.20
CA LYS A 11 -5.72 15.99 25.89
C LYS A 11 -4.43 16.84 25.87
N GLU A 12 -4.11 17.49 26.98
CA GLU A 12 -2.88 18.30 27.15
C GLU A 12 -1.60 17.45 27.32
N SER A 13 -1.73 16.14 27.52
CA SER A 13 -0.62 15.18 27.65
C SER A 13 -0.37 14.35 26.38
N VAL A 14 -1.14 14.58 25.31
CA VAL A 14 -0.90 13.93 24.01
C VAL A 14 0.46 14.42 23.46
N PRO A 15 1.44 13.53 23.25
CA PRO A 15 2.78 13.92 22.83
C PRO A 15 2.86 14.30 21.36
N SER A 16 3.72 15.27 21.03
CA SER A 16 4.19 15.45 19.66
C SER A 16 5.02 14.24 19.20
N ARG A 17 5.09 14.01 17.88
CA ARG A 17 5.84 12.90 17.27
C ARG A 17 7.23 12.68 17.86
N GLU A 18 8.02 13.74 18.03
CA GLU A 18 9.39 13.66 18.55
C GLU A 18 9.44 13.12 20.00
N HIS A 19 8.40 13.37 20.81
CA HIS A 19 8.30 12.82 22.17
C HIS A 19 7.78 11.39 22.17
N LEU A 20 6.81 11.06 21.30
CA LEU A 20 6.30 9.70 21.17
C LEU A 20 7.38 8.75 20.64
N GLN A 21 8.14 9.16 19.62
CA GLN A 21 9.28 8.41 19.11
C GLN A 21 10.31 8.14 20.21
N LYS A 22 10.72 9.15 20.99
CA LYS A 22 11.65 8.95 22.11
C LYS A 22 11.12 8.00 23.18
N ALA A 23 9.81 7.94 23.40
CA ALA A 23 9.19 6.99 24.32
C ALA A 23 9.24 5.54 23.78
N ILE A 24 9.06 5.37 22.47
CA ILE A 24 9.22 4.10 21.73
C ILE A 24 10.70 3.65 21.76
N ASP A 25 11.64 4.55 21.43
CA ASP A 25 13.09 4.31 21.52
C ASP A 25 13.47 3.87 22.95
N ALA A 26 12.89 4.51 23.97
CA ALA A 26 13.10 4.22 25.39
C ALA A 26 12.35 2.98 25.92
N LEU A 27 11.63 2.26 25.06
CA LEU A 27 11.18 0.87 25.30
C LEU A 27 12.15 -0.15 24.70
N GLY A 28 12.97 0.24 23.71
CA GLY A 28 13.93 -0.64 23.04
C GLY A 28 13.39 -1.38 21.82
N PHE A 29 12.31 -0.89 21.21
CA PHE A 29 11.80 -1.37 19.92
C PHE A 29 12.40 -0.56 18.76
N ASP A 30 12.78 -1.23 17.66
CA ASP A 30 13.11 -0.58 16.39
C ASP A 30 11.82 -0.33 15.60
N LEU A 31 10.97 0.57 16.13
CA LEU A 31 9.76 1.07 15.48
C LEU A 31 9.91 2.57 15.27
N GLN A 32 9.74 3.02 14.02
CA GLN A 32 9.82 4.41 13.63
C GLN A 32 8.45 4.87 13.11
N LEU A 33 7.93 5.95 13.70
CA LEU A 33 6.71 6.62 13.22
C LEU A 33 7.02 7.39 11.94
N ASP A 34 6.02 7.52 11.04
CA ASP A 34 6.14 8.33 9.83
C ASP A 34 6.69 9.74 10.12
N PRO A 35 7.65 10.28 9.35
CA PRO A 35 8.23 11.60 9.60
C PRO A 35 7.23 12.75 9.68
N GLU A 36 6.09 12.65 8.99
CA GLU A 36 5.03 13.66 8.88
C GLU A 36 3.90 13.47 9.93
N PHE A 37 3.90 12.37 10.70
CA PHE A 37 2.90 12.07 11.75
C PHE A 37 2.64 13.28 12.66
N THR A 38 1.42 13.81 12.62
CA THR A 38 1.00 15.04 13.27
C THR A 38 -0.25 14.79 14.14
N PRO A 39 -0.09 14.68 15.47
CA PRO A 39 -1.20 14.42 16.38
C PRO A 39 -2.36 15.41 16.25
N PHE A 40 -3.59 14.88 16.28
CA PHE A 40 -4.85 15.58 16.01
C PHE A 40 -5.07 16.05 14.56
N GLU A 41 -4.09 15.94 13.66
CA GLU A 41 -4.26 16.20 12.22
C GLU A 41 -4.30 14.89 11.41
N ASP A 42 -3.59 13.84 11.85
CA ASP A 42 -3.67 12.50 11.29
C ASP A 42 -5.03 11.83 11.59
N GLU A 43 -5.66 11.25 10.55
CA GLU A 43 -6.86 10.41 10.65
C GLU A 43 -6.73 9.22 9.70
N GLY A 44 -7.03 8.00 10.17
CA GLY A 44 -6.89 6.78 9.38
C GLY A 44 -5.47 6.20 9.39
N PHE A 45 -5.06 5.54 8.31
CA PHE A 45 -3.82 4.73 8.31
C PHE A 45 -2.54 5.57 8.45
N SER A 46 -1.87 5.40 9.58
CA SER A 46 -0.54 5.92 9.88
C SER A 46 0.51 4.83 9.57
N PRO A 47 1.38 5.04 8.56
CA PRO A 47 2.47 4.10 8.27
C PRO A 47 3.58 4.18 9.32
N CYS A 48 4.36 3.11 9.41
CA CYS A 48 5.51 2.98 10.30
C CYS A 48 6.63 2.20 9.62
N ILE A 49 7.82 2.17 10.24
CA ILE A 49 8.90 1.25 9.88
C ILE A 49 9.23 0.38 11.10
N LEU A 50 9.08 -0.94 11.00
CA LEU A 50 9.34 -1.88 12.09
C LEU A 50 10.46 -2.86 11.71
N ASN A 51 11.57 -2.85 12.43
CA ASN A 51 12.79 -3.62 12.12
C ASN A 51 13.26 -3.46 10.66
N ALA A 52 13.19 -2.22 10.14
CA ALA A 52 13.44 -1.86 8.73
C ALA A 52 12.46 -2.43 7.68
N GLU A 53 11.27 -2.86 8.07
CA GLU A 53 10.16 -3.16 7.14
C GLU A 53 9.17 -1.98 7.08
N GLU A 54 8.90 -1.47 5.87
CA GLU A 54 8.08 -0.26 5.61
C GLU A 54 6.58 -0.55 5.34
N ASP A 55 6.21 -1.81 5.10
CA ASP A 55 4.83 -2.25 4.84
C ASP A 55 4.13 -2.65 6.15
N VAL A 56 4.06 -1.68 7.08
CA VAL A 56 3.48 -1.82 8.43
C VAL A 56 2.84 -0.49 8.87
N GLY A 57 1.87 -0.56 9.77
CA GLY A 57 1.24 0.64 10.33
C GLY A 57 -0.01 0.31 11.16
N PHE A 58 -0.83 1.32 11.41
CA PHE A 58 -2.12 1.18 12.08
C PHE A 58 -3.03 2.37 11.77
N GLU A 59 -4.35 2.20 11.86
CA GLU A 59 -5.28 3.32 11.74
C GLU A 59 -5.34 4.08 13.09
N ILE A 60 -5.29 5.41 13.08
CA ILE A 60 -5.39 6.25 14.27
C ILE A 60 -6.56 7.25 14.19
N TYR A 61 -7.24 7.44 15.32
CA TYR A 61 -8.34 8.39 15.49
C TYR A 61 -8.24 9.10 16.85
N TYR A 62 -8.70 10.34 16.91
CA TYR A 62 -8.50 11.26 18.04
C TYR A 62 -9.85 11.86 18.50
N GLU A 63 -10.42 11.33 19.57
CA GLU A 63 -11.81 11.61 19.98
C GLU A 63 -11.90 12.03 21.45
N SER A 64 -12.98 12.71 21.87
CA SER A 64 -13.19 12.92 23.30
C SER A 64 -13.62 11.63 23.98
N VAL A 65 -13.34 11.48 25.27
CA VAL A 65 -13.82 10.31 26.03
C VAL A 65 -15.35 10.25 26.04
N GLU A 66 -16.05 11.39 26.01
CA GLU A 66 -17.52 11.45 26.00
C GLU A 66 -18.11 10.91 24.69
N ASP A 67 -17.43 11.09 23.56
CA ASP A 67 -17.87 10.58 22.25
C ASP A 67 -17.62 9.06 22.10
N VAL A 68 -16.53 8.53 22.68
CA VAL A 68 -16.13 7.12 22.53
C VAL A 68 -16.89 6.17 23.46
N ILE A 69 -17.24 6.61 24.68
CA ILE A 69 -17.87 5.72 25.69
C ILE A 69 -19.40 5.77 25.69
N GLU A 70 -20.01 6.79 25.07
CA GLU A 70 -21.45 7.11 25.17
C GLU A 70 -21.98 6.99 26.63
N ASP A 71 -22.93 6.09 26.88
CA ASP A 71 -23.53 5.77 28.18
C ASP A 71 -22.95 4.47 28.82
N ASP A 72 -21.84 3.92 28.32
CA ASP A 72 -21.24 2.68 28.85
C ASP A 72 -20.47 2.91 30.16
N GLU A 73 -21.13 2.59 31.27
CA GLU A 73 -20.58 2.71 32.63
C GLU A 73 -19.38 1.77 32.93
N VAL A 74 -19.08 0.76 32.08
CA VAL A 74 -17.88 -0.09 32.21
C VAL A 74 -16.67 0.60 31.58
N PHE A 75 -16.79 1.07 30.34
CA PHE A 75 -15.78 1.91 29.68
C PHE A 75 -15.45 3.15 30.52
N LYS A 76 -16.48 3.79 31.07
CA LYS A 76 -16.38 4.97 31.96
C LYS A 76 -15.62 4.72 33.25
N ALA A 77 -15.60 3.48 33.75
CA ALA A 77 -14.78 3.10 34.89
C ALA A 77 -13.29 2.92 34.50
N ILE A 78 -13.03 2.45 33.27
CA ILE A 78 -11.68 2.22 32.73
C ILE A 78 -10.93 3.53 32.46
N THR A 79 -11.62 4.62 32.08
CA THR A 79 -10.92 5.87 31.74
C THR A 79 -10.34 6.62 32.95
N GLU A 80 -10.66 6.23 34.20
CA GLU A 80 -10.28 6.91 35.46
C GLU A 80 -10.42 8.45 35.48
N GLY A 81 -11.27 9.02 34.61
CA GLY A 81 -11.47 10.48 34.50
C GLY A 81 -10.54 11.20 33.51
N LYS A 82 -9.78 10.47 32.68
CA LYS A 82 -9.15 11.00 31.47
C LYS A 82 -10.22 11.59 30.53
N ASN A 83 -9.86 12.61 29.75
CA ASN A 83 -10.81 13.38 28.93
C ASN A 83 -10.67 13.18 27.40
N PHE A 84 -9.67 12.43 26.95
CA PHE A 84 -9.41 12.21 25.53
C PHE A 84 -9.05 10.75 25.24
N CYS A 85 -9.35 10.30 24.03
CA CYS A 85 -9.10 8.94 23.56
C CYS A 85 -8.26 8.97 22.28
N ILE A 86 -7.27 8.08 22.23
CA ILE A 86 -6.56 7.73 20.99
C ILE A 86 -6.96 6.30 20.64
N SER A 87 -7.73 6.13 19.56
CA SER A 87 -8.21 4.84 19.08
C SER A 87 -7.23 4.33 18.01
N MET A 88 -6.57 3.19 18.26
CA MET A 88 -5.60 2.58 17.34
C MET A 88 -6.13 1.23 16.82
N CYS A 89 -6.32 1.11 15.50
CA CYS A 89 -6.96 -0.04 14.88
C CYS A 89 -6.04 -0.80 13.90
N TRP A 90 -6.21 -2.12 13.80
CA TRP A 90 -5.49 -2.95 12.83
C TRP A 90 -6.33 -4.08 12.23
N GLY A 91 -6.05 -4.40 10.95
CA GLY A 91 -6.82 -5.33 10.13
C GLY A 91 -6.57 -6.82 10.39
N GLY A 92 -5.53 -7.17 11.16
CA GLY A 92 -5.18 -8.55 11.55
C GLY A 92 -3.78 -9.03 11.18
N SER A 93 -2.94 -8.18 10.58
CA SER A 93 -1.49 -8.40 10.49
C SER A 93 -0.89 -8.41 11.89
N LEU A 94 0.08 -9.30 12.13
CA LEU A 94 0.84 -9.34 13.39
C LEU A 94 1.83 -8.17 13.51
N LYS A 95 2.25 -7.58 12.39
CA LYS A 95 3.17 -6.43 12.40
C LYS A 95 2.46 -5.17 12.88
N ASP A 96 1.28 -4.91 12.33
CA ASP A 96 0.38 -3.83 12.72
C ASP A 96 0.01 -3.96 14.20
N CYS A 97 -0.32 -5.20 14.63
CA CYS A 97 -0.59 -5.54 16.03
C CYS A 97 0.60 -5.17 16.94
N ALA A 98 1.83 -5.46 16.53
CA ALA A 98 3.03 -5.06 17.26
C ALA A 98 3.19 -3.53 17.28
N CYS A 99 2.96 -2.83 16.16
CA CYS A 99 3.03 -1.36 16.09
C CYS A 99 2.07 -0.72 17.11
N VAL A 100 0.79 -1.16 17.12
CA VAL A 100 -0.23 -0.69 18.08
C VAL A 100 0.19 -1.00 19.53
N MET A 101 0.65 -2.22 19.83
CA MET A 101 1.07 -2.59 21.19
C MET A 101 2.29 -1.80 21.68
N ILE A 102 3.24 -1.47 20.80
CA ILE A 102 4.44 -0.66 21.11
C ILE A 102 4.02 0.79 21.39
N VAL A 103 3.23 1.40 20.50
CA VAL A 103 2.77 2.80 20.63
C VAL A 103 1.89 2.96 21.88
N SER A 104 0.97 2.04 22.13
CA SER A 104 0.19 1.99 23.37
C SER A 104 1.06 1.82 24.62
N SER A 105 2.11 0.98 24.57
CA SER A 105 3.06 0.85 25.68
C SER A 105 3.81 2.16 25.95
N ALA A 106 4.13 2.93 24.91
CA ALA A 106 4.77 4.24 25.04
C ALA A 106 3.80 5.29 25.66
N PHE A 107 2.53 5.32 25.21
CA PHE A 107 1.49 6.15 25.82
C PHE A 107 1.27 5.83 27.31
N ALA A 108 1.20 4.55 27.68
CA ALA A 108 1.03 4.13 29.07
C ALA A 108 2.25 4.50 29.95
N LYS A 109 3.47 4.25 29.46
CA LYS A 109 4.72 4.39 30.22
C LYS A 109 5.12 5.84 30.50
N GLU A 110 5.19 6.68 29.47
CA GLU A 110 5.77 8.03 29.58
C GLU A 110 4.72 9.14 29.69
N PHE A 111 3.50 8.89 29.18
CA PHE A 111 2.43 9.90 29.10
C PHE A 111 1.22 9.59 30.02
N GLY A 112 1.29 8.49 30.78
CA GLY A 112 0.29 8.14 31.78
C GLY A 112 -1.09 7.90 31.20
N ALA A 113 -1.17 7.32 30.00
CA ALA A 113 -2.41 6.85 29.41
C ALA A 113 -2.85 5.53 30.03
N ILE A 114 -4.15 5.26 30.01
CA ILE A 114 -4.74 3.98 30.40
C ILE A 114 -5.14 3.24 29.13
N VAL A 115 -4.55 2.06 28.91
CA VAL A 115 -4.73 1.31 27.67
C VAL A 115 -5.71 0.17 27.86
N SER A 116 -6.72 0.08 26.99
CA SER A 116 -7.73 -0.97 26.96
C SER A 116 -7.81 -1.59 25.57
N TYR A 117 -7.87 -2.92 25.50
CA TYR A 117 -8.17 -3.64 24.27
C TYR A 117 -9.69 -3.85 24.15
N GLN A 118 -10.33 -3.28 23.14
CA GLN A 118 -11.77 -3.43 22.86
C GLN A 118 -12.74 -3.16 24.05
N GLY A 119 -12.31 -2.43 25.10
CA GLY A 119 -13.09 -2.18 26.32
C GLY A 119 -12.85 -3.18 27.46
N GLU A 120 -11.89 -4.10 27.32
CA GLU A 120 -11.46 -4.99 28.40
C GLU A 120 -10.60 -4.26 29.46
N GLU A 121 -10.47 -4.87 30.64
CA GLU A 121 -9.72 -4.31 31.78
C GLU A 121 -8.24 -4.04 31.40
N PRO A 122 -7.68 -2.85 31.72
CA PRO A 122 -6.33 -2.49 31.33
C PRO A 122 -5.25 -3.50 31.74
N GLU A 123 -4.41 -3.88 30.78
CA GLU A 123 -3.31 -4.80 31.05
C GLU A 123 -2.10 -4.11 31.68
N PRO A 124 -1.31 -4.80 32.52
CA PRO A 124 -0.05 -4.27 33.03
C PRO A 124 0.93 -3.95 31.91
N LEU A 125 1.59 -2.79 32.00
CA LEU A 125 2.59 -2.32 31.03
C LEU A 125 3.68 -3.38 30.73
N GLU A 126 4.17 -4.08 31.75
CA GLU A 126 5.18 -5.13 31.59
C GLU A 126 4.67 -6.31 30.75
N LYS A 127 3.36 -6.61 30.80
CA LYS A 127 2.74 -7.61 29.93
C LYS A 127 2.66 -7.08 28.50
N MET A 128 2.16 -5.85 28.30
CA MET A 128 2.05 -5.27 26.96
C MET A 128 3.38 -5.25 26.20
N ILE A 129 4.47 -4.88 26.88
CA ILE A 129 5.84 -4.89 26.32
C ILE A 129 6.31 -6.32 26.01
N SER A 130 6.03 -7.28 26.89
CA SER A 130 6.37 -8.70 26.67
C SER A 130 5.63 -9.28 25.46
N ASP A 131 4.32 -9.05 25.38
CA ASP A 131 3.46 -9.53 24.30
C ASP A 131 3.87 -8.89 22.95
N ALA A 132 4.23 -7.60 22.93
CA ALA A 132 4.77 -6.95 21.73
C ALA A 132 6.05 -7.64 21.21
N HIS A 133 7.00 -8.00 22.10
CA HIS A 133 8.18 -8.77 21.70
C HIS A 133 7.82 -10.18 21.19
N ASP A 134 6.92 -10.89 21.88
CA ASP A 134 6.50 -12.24 21.48
C ASP A 134 5.76 -12.23 20.12
N ILE A 135 4.99 -11.18 19.82
CA ILE A 135 4.34 -10.97 18.51
C ILE A 135 5.39 -10.78 17.40
N ILE A 136 6.40 -9.92 17.61
CA ILE A 136 7.49 -9.68 16.64
C ILE A 136 8.25 -10.98 16.34
N ILE A 137 8.66 -11.71 17.39
CA ILE A 137 9.39 -12.98 17.25
C ILE A 137 8.56 -13.99 16.46
N LYS A 138 7.28 -14.14 16.82
CA LYS A 138 6.35 -15.07 16.18
C LYS A 138 6.10 -14.75 14.71
N GLU A 139 5.97 -13.47 14.34
CA GLU A 139 5.79 -13.10 12.94
C GLU A 139 7.08 -13.30 12.13
N ALA A 140 8.26 -13.09 12.71
CA ALA A 140 9.54 -13.44 12.08
C ALA A 140 9.68 -14.96 11.84
N GLU A 141 9.31 -15.80 12.83
CA GLU A 141 9.25 -17.26 12.66
C GLU A 141 8.26 -17.67 11.55
N LEU A 142 7.06 -17.08 11.53
CA LEU A 142 6.06 -17.35 10.49
C LEU A 142 6.53 -16.88 9.11
N ALA A 143 7.20 -15.73 9.00
CA ALA A 143 7.78 -15.25 7.75
C ALA A 143 8.86 -16.21 7.21
N GLU A 144 9.71 -16.75 8.08
CA GLU A 144 10.73 -17.74 7.70
C GLU A 144 10.12 -19.08 7.26
N ILE A 145 9.05 -19.54 7.94
CA ILE A 145 8.28 -20.73 7.54
C ILE A 145 7.65 -20.52 6.16
N ARG A 146 6.90 -19.42 5.96
CA ARG A 146 6.29 -19.06 4.67
C ARG A 146 7.35 -18.97 3.57
N ALA A 147 8.54 -18.43 3.86
CA ALA A 147 9.64 -18.36 2.89
C ALA A 147 10.18 -19.75 2.49
N LYS A 148 10.36 -20.68 3.44
CA LYS A 148 10.77 -22.06 3.19
C LYS A 148 9.73 -22.84 2.38
N GLU A 149 8.45 -22.63 2.66
CA GLU A 149 7.34 -23.24 1.91
C GLU A 149 7.26 -22.71 0.48
N ARG A 150 7.35 -21.39 0.27
CA ARG A 150 7.47 -20.77 -1.06
C ARG A 150 8.67 -21.30 -1.85
N GLN A 151 9.86 -21.37 -1.23
CA GLN A 151 11.06 -21.91 -1.90
C GLN A 151 10.86 -23.37 -2.34
N LYS A 152 10.22 -24.19 -1.50
CA LYS A 152 9.87 -25.57 -1.85
C LYS A 152 8.89 -25.62 -3.03
N LEU A 153 7.83 -24.82 -3.02
CA LEU A 153 6.84 -24.74 -4.11
C LEU A 153 7.48 -24.33 -5.44
N VAL A 154 8.37 -23.33 -5.43
CA VAL A 154 9.14 -22.89 -6.60
C VAL A 154 10.02 -24.04 -7.15
N GLU A 155 10.71 -24.77 -6.29
CA GLU A 155 11.55 -25.90 -6.70
C GLU A 155 10.75 -27.12 -7.18
N GLU A 156 9.55 -27.35 -6.66
CA GLU A 156 8.63 -28.38 -7.16
C GLU A 156 8.00 -27.98 -8.50
N ALA A 157 7.63 -26.71 -8.69
CA ALA A 157 7.14 -26.18 -9.97
C ALA A 157 8.20 -26.29 -11.07
N LYS A 158 9.46 -25.91 -10.80
CA LYS A 158 10.60 -26.07 -11.72
C LYS A 158 10.81 -27.53 -12.14
N ARG A 159 10.75 -28.49 -11.21
CA ARG A 159 10.94 -29.92 -11.52
C ARG A 159 9.81 -30.52 -12.34
N ASN A 160 8.58 -30.07 -12.10
CA ASN A 160 7.38 -30.65 -12.68
C ASN A 160 6.92 -29.94 -13.97
N GLY A 161 7.58 -28.85 -14.37
CA GLY A 161 7.15 -28.00 -15.49
C GLY A 161 5.82 -27.27 -15.25
N ASN A 162 5.32 -27.26 -14.01
CA ASN A 162 3.98 -26.73 -13.68
C ASN A 162 4.04 -25.21 -13.48
N VAL A 163 4.27 -24.48 -14.57
CA VAL A 163 4.35 -23.02 -14.58
C VAL A 163 3.01 -22.36 -14.25
N LYS A 164 1.86 -23.04 -14.48
CA LYS A 164 0.54 -22.55 -14.03
C LYS A 164 0.49 -22.40 -12.51
N ALA A 165 1.08 -23.32 -11.75
CA ALA A 165 1.20 -23.18 -10.28
C ALA A 165 2.15 -22.05 -9.88
N LEU A 166 3.28 -21.89 -10.58
CA LEU A 166 4.23 -20.79 -10.33
C LEU A 166 3.62 -19.42 -10.62
N ALA A 167 2.88 -19.28 -11.73
CA ALA A 167 2.21 -18.05 -12.11
C ALA A 167 1.07 -17.69 -11.15
N LEU A 168 0.27 -18.67 -10.71
CA LEU A 168 -0.78 -18.45 -9.71
C LEU A 168 -0.19 -18.05 -8.34
N GLU A 169 0.96 -18.60 -7.94
CA GLU A 169 1.65 -18.19 -6.71
C GLU A 169 2.29 -16.79 -6.84
N LEU A 170 2.82 -16.43 -8.01
CA LEU A 170 3.30 -15.07 -8.30
C LEU A 170 2.15 -14.05 -8.32
N LEU A 171 0.96 -14.42 -8.79
CA LEU A 171 -0.24 -13.60 -8.71
C LEU A 171 -0.81 -13.51 -7.28
N SER A 172 -0.70 -14.58 -6.49
CA SER A 172 -1.12 -14.58 -5.08
C SER A 172 -0.32 -13.58 -4.23
N GLN A 173 0.95 -13.36 -4.57
CA GLN A 173 1.82 -12.37 -3.91
C GLN A 173 1.29 -10.94 -4.08
N PHE A 174 0.69 -10.60 -5.23
CA PHE A 174 -0.03 -9.32 -5.37
C PHE A 174 -1.31 -9.29 -4.54
N SER A 175 -2.04 -10.41 -4.42
CA SER A 175 -3.30 -10.42 -3.64
C SER A 175 -3.13 -10.29 -2.13
N GLY A 176 -1.94 -10.61 -1.59
CA GLY A 176 -1.63 -10.47 -0.16
C GLY A 176 -1.67 -9.02 0.32
N ALA A 177 -1.27 -8.08 -0.54
CA ALA A 177 -1.42 -6.63 -0.33
C ALA A 177 -2.81 -6.17 -0.82
N THR A 178 -3.86 -6.58 -0.09
CA THR A 178 -5.23 -6.03 -0.16
C THR A 178 -5.82 -5.88 -1.58
N ILE A 179 -5.76 -6.90 -2.44
CA ILE A 179 -6.65 -6.98 -3.61
C ILE A 179 -8.07 -7.36 -3.14
N SER A 180 -8.76 -6.37 -2.55
CA SER A 180 -10.19 -6.41 -2.28
C SER A 180 -11.03 -6.07 -3.52
N HIS A 181 -10.43 -5.35 -4.46
CA HIS A 181 -11.02 -4.93 -5.74
C HIS A 181 -9.96 -5.00 -6.85
N ILE A 182 -10.31 -5.54 -8.01
CA ILE A 182 -9.62 -5.19 -9.26
C ILE A 182 -10.30 -3.92 -9.80
N THR A 183 -10.01 -2.78 -9.16
CA THR A 183 -10.33 -1.47 -9.73
C THR A 183 -9.13 -1.03 -10.56
N MET A 184 -9.34 -0.78 -11.85
CA MET A 184 -8.33 -0.13 -12.70
C MET A 184 -8.13 1.32 -12.27
N TYR A 185 -7.23 1.53 -11.31
CA TYR A 185 -6.63 2.82 -11.02
C TYR A 185 -5.40 3.03 -11.91
N THR A 186 -5.40 4.13 -12.67
CA THR A 186 -4.26 4.57 -13.50
C THR A 186 -3.12 5.08 -12.61
N GLY A 187 -2.34 4.14 -12.08
CA GLY A 187 -1.13 4.43 -11.29
C GLY A 187 0.10 4.61 -12.18
N LEU A 188 0.72 5.77 -12.12
CA LEU A 188 2.04 6.01 -12.71
C LEU A 188 2.92 6.77 -11.71
N ALA A 189 4.15 6.29 -11.53
CA ALA A 189 5.20 6.91 -10.72
C ALA A 189 6.43 7.22 -11.61
N PHE A 190 7.45 7.85 -11.02
CA PHE A 190 7.94 9.10 -11.61
C PHE A 190 9.44 9.45 -11.20
N SER A 191 10.10 10.51 -11.75
CA SER A 191 11.47 11.05 -11.38
C SER A 191 11.79 12.50 -11.90
N THR A 192 11.95 13.58 -11.07
CA THR A 192 12.26 15.01 -11.46
C THR A 192 13.69 15.48 -11.07
N SER A 193 14.14 16.63 -11.62
CA SER A 193 15.50 17.18 -11.49
C SER A 193 15.87 17.85 -10.15
N ASN A 194 15.14 17.58 -9.07
CA ASN A 194 15.34 18.18 -7.75
C ASN A 194 15.15 17.18 -6.60
N GLY A 195 15.33 15.88 -6.88
CA GLY A 195 15.15 14.77 -5.92
C GLY A 195 13.72 14.25 -5.83
N THR A 196 12.73 15.00 -6.33
CA THR A 196 11.33 14.58 -6.44
C THR A 196 11.10 13.70 -7.67
N SER A 197 9.83 13.42 -8.02
CA SER A 197 9.50 12.42 -9.03
C SER A 197 8.43 12.82 -10.09
N VAL A 198 8.81 13.10 -11.40
CA VAL A 198 8.10 13.01 -12.76
C VAL A 198 9.08 13.15 -13.99
N MET A 199 9.38 12.31 -15.03
CA MET A 199 9.41 10.88 -15.57
C MET A 199 8.18 9.97 -15.83
N SER A 200 7.99 9.42 -17.04
CA SER A 200 6.77 8.71 -17.51
C SER A 200 6.93 7.29 -18.14
N LYS A 201 5.89 6.44 -18.05
CA LYS A 201 5.57 5.44 -19.11
C LYS A 201 4.78 6.08 -20.26
N ALA A 202 4.87 5.51 -21.45
CA ALA A 202 4.02 5.82 -22.60
C ALA A 202 3.22 4.57 -23.00
N PHE A 203 1.90 4.66 -22.98
CA PHE A 203 0.97 3.61 -23.38
C PHE A 203 0.23 4.08 -24.63
N ILE A 204 0.55 3.47 -25.78
CA ILE A 204 -0.06 3.78 -27.08
C ILE A 204 -0.82 2.54 -27.54
N LEU A 205 -2.14 2.60 -27.47
CA LEU A 205 -3.02 1.67 -28.18
C LEU A 205 -2.98 2.00 -29.68
N ARG A 206 -3.00 0.99 -30.54
CA ARG A 206 -3.21 1.14 -31.97
C ARG A 206 -4.40 0.30 -32.41
N THR A 207 -5.39 0.96 -33.00
CA THR A 207 -6.59 0.30 -33.51
C THR A 207 -6.33 -0.38 -34.87
N GLU A 208 -7.28 -1.18 -35.36
CA GLU A 208 -7.22 -1.76 -36.71
C GLU A 208 -7.13 -0.71 -37.85
N SER A 209 -7.54 0.54 -37.61
CA SER A 209 -7.38 1.64 -38.58
C SER A 209 -5.97 2.24 -38.60
N GLY A 210 -5.10 1.85 -37.66
CA GLY A 210 -3.77 2.43 -37.44
C GLY A 210 -3.80 3.73 -36.63
N GLU A 211 -4.90 4.02 -35.94
CA GLU A 211 -5.10 5.21 -35.11
C GLU A 211 -4.50 5.01 -33.71
N GLU A 212 -3.77 6.02 -33.22
CA GLU A 212 -3.04 5.97 -31.95
C GLU A 212 -3.87 6.60 -30.81
N VAL A 213 -4.23 5.79 -29.82
CA VAL A 213 -4.94 6.21 -28.60
C VAL A 213 -3.95 6.23 -27.44
N ASP A 214 -3.71 7.41 -26.87
CA ASP A 214 -2.65 7.67 -25.87
C ASP A 214 -3.23 7.77 -24.46
N VAL A 215 -3.28 6.63 -23.77
CA VAL A 215 -3.81 6.46 -22.39
C VAL A 215 -2.82 6.89 -21.30
N THR A 216 -1.96 7.84 -21.64
CA THR A 216 -1.14 8.58 -20.68
C THR A 216 -1.51 10.05 -20.65
N ARG A 217 -2.54 10.44 -21.41
CA ARG A 217 -3.04 11.81 -21.45
C ARG A 217 -3.49 12.25 -20.06
N TYR A 218 -4.28 11.45 -19.34
CA TYR A 218 -4.73 11.83 -18.00
C TYR A 218 -3.56 11.91 -17.03
N SER A 219 -2.71 10.88 -16.96
CA SER A 219 -1.54 10.86 -16.06
C SER A 219 -0.59 12.04 -16.28
N ARG A 220 -0.34 12.46 -17.54
CA ARG A 220 0.52 13.63 -17.84
C ARG A 220 -0.14 14.96 -17.49
N VAL A 221 -1.45 15.11 -17.69
CA VAL A 221 -2.18 16.33 -17.28
C VAL A 221 -2.24 16.41 -15.75
N ARG A 222 -2.52 15.30 -15.06
CA ARG A 222 -2.53 15.22 -13.59
C ARG A 222 -1.14 15.45 -12.99
N ALA A 223 -0.07 14.97 -13.62
CA ALA A 223 1.31 15.26 -13.21
C ALA A 223 1.64 16.77 -13.34
N ARG A 224 1.17 17.44 -14.41
CA ARG A 224 1.28 18.91 -14.52
C ARG A 224 0.48 19.62 -13.42
N GLN A 225 -0.71 19.12 -13.08
CA GLN A 225 -1.52 19.68 -11.98
C GLN A 225 -0.77 19.65 -10.65
N LEU A 226 -0.20 18.49 -10.29
CA LEU A 226 0.54 18.31 -9.04
C LEU A 226 1.81 19.18 -9.00
N ALA A 227 2.57 19.25 -10.11
CA ALA A 227 3.73 20.12 -10.22
C ALA A 227 3.36 21.61 -10.09
N LEU A 228 2.19 22.01 -10.60
CA LEU A 228 1.68 23.38 -10.46
C LEU A 228 1.30 23.69 -9.01
N MET A 229 0.63 22.77 -8.29
CA MET A 229 0.33 22.92 -6.85
C MET A 229 1.61 23.03 -6.00
N GLN A 230 2.61 22.20 -6.29
CA GLN A 230 3.91 22.23 -5.61
C GLN A 230 4.73 23.51 -5.93
N SER A 231 4.35 24.26 -6.97
CA SER A 231 5.00 25.53 -7.37
C SER A 231 4.33 26.79 -6.81
N SER A 232 3.25 26.64 -6.02
CA SER A 232 2.48 27.77 -5.45
C SER A 232 2.56 27.78 -3.93
N ASP A 233 2.93 28.93 -3.36
CA ASP A 233 2.95 29.20 -1.91
C ASP A 233 1.52 29.40 -1.34
N GLY A 234 0.60 28.49 -1.66
CA GLY A 234 -0.82 28.51 -1.22
C GLY A 234 -1.77 29.40 -2.05
N GLU A 235 -1.26 30.38 -2.79
CA GLU A 235 -2.06 31.19 -3.73
C GLU A 235 -1.49 31.11 -5.16
N PHE A 236 -2.35 30.86 -6.16
CA PHE A 236 -1.96 30.94 -7.57
C PHE A 236 -1.89 32.40 -8.04
N ASN A 237 -0.79 32.77 -8.69
CA ASN A 237 -0.73 34.01 -9.45
C ASN A 237 -1.57 33.90 -10.76
N PRO A 238 -1.91 35.00 -11.45
CA PRO A 238 -2.80 34.97 -12.63
C PRO A 238 -2.31 34.10 -13.81
N GLU A 239 -1.00 33.87 -13.94
CA GLU A 239 -0.44 32.97 -14.96
C GLU A 239 -0.58 31.50 -14.53
N GLN A 240 -0.31 31.20 -13.25
CA GLN A 240 -0.57 29.87 -12.66
C GLN A 240 -2.06 29.52 -12.69
N GLN A 241 -2.97 30.45 -12.39
CA GLN A 241 -4.42 30.21 -12.50
C GLN A 241 -4.83 29.93 -13.95
N SER A 242 -4.26 30.65 -14.93
CA SER A 242 -4.55 30.38 -16.34
C SER A 242 -3.98 29.04 -16.83
N GLU A 243 -2.89 28.54 -16.24
CA GLU A 243 -2.43 27.17 -16.49
C GLU A 243 -3.31 26.14 -15.78
N TRP A 244 -3.74 26.40 -14.54
CA TRP A 244 -4.66 25.55 -13.77
C TRP A 244 -5.97 25.33 -14.53
N ASP A 245 -6.63 26.40 -14.97
CA ASP A 245 -7.89 26.34 -15.73
C ASP A 245 -7.71 25.54 -17.04
N SER A 246 -6.53 25.64 -17.67
CA SER A 246 -6.18 24.86 -18.87
C SER A 246 -5.85 23.40 -18.58
N ILE A 247 -5.39 23.09 -17.36
CA ILE A 247 -5.12 21.73 -16.89
C ILE A 247 -6.44 21.04 -16.54
N GLU A 248 -7.32 21.68 -15.77
CA GLU A 248 -8.66 21.15 -15.44
C GLU A 248 -9.46 20.83 -16.70
N ALA A 249 -9.54 21.77 -17.65
CA ALA A 249 -10.19 21.55 -18.95
C ALA A 249 -9.50 20.48 -19.82
N SER A 250 -8.26 20.08 -19.47
CA SER A 250 -7.56 18.95 -20.11
C SER A 250 -7.70 17.63 -19.35
N LEU A 251 -8.12 17.64 -18.07
CA LEU A 251 -8.34 16.42 -17.28
C LEU A 251 -9.61 15.71 -17.72
N GLU A 252 -10.73 16.42 -17.89
CA GLU A 252 -12.02 15.85 -18.27
C GLU A 252 -11.91 15.05 -19.58
N THR A 253 -11.46 15.68 -20.67
CA THR A 253 -11.21 15.01 -21.97
C THR A 253 -10.14 13.92 -21.93
N ALA A 254 -9.30 13.90 -20.89
CA ALA A 254 -8.29 12.85 -20.71
C ALA A 254 -8.81 11.67 -19.89
N MET A 255 -9.69 11.91 -18.90
CA MET A 255 -10.43 10.85 -18.20
C MET A 255 -11.32 10.09 -19.18
N GLU A 256 -12.07 10.80 -20.03
CA GLU A 256 -12.88 10.18 -21.10
C GLU A 256 -12.03 9.27 -22.01
N SER A 257 -10.83 9.71 -22.39
CA SER A 257 -9.91 8.96 -23.26
C SER A 257 -9.23 7.77 -22.57
N ASP A 258 -8.97 7.85 -21.27
CA ASP A 258 -8.42 6.74 -20.48
C ASP A 258 -9.52 5.71 -20.15
N ASP A 259 -10.77 6.14 -19.89
CA ASP A 259 -11.93 5.26 -19.66
C ASP A 259 -12.41 4.54 -20.94
N GLU A 260 -12.48 5.21 -22.10
CA GLU A 260 -12.81 4.57 -23.39
C GLU A 260 -11.83 3.42 -23.70
N ALA A 261 -10.54 3.66 -23.51
CA ALA A 261 -9.51 2.65 -23.74
C ALA A 261 -9.53 1.52 -22.70
N LYS A 262 -9.98 1.80 -21.47
CA LYS A 262 -10.24 0.82 -20.42
C LYS A 262 -11.46 -0.06 -20.75
N GLU A 263 -12.52 0.50 -21.34
CA GLU A 263 -13.63 -0.31 -21.89
C GLU A 263 -13.14 -1.21 -23.03
N VAL A 264 -12.29 -0.71 -23.94
CA VAL A 264 -11.65 -1.52 -24.99
C VAL A 264 -10.78 -2.65 -24.40
N PHE A 265 -9.94 -2.35 -23.41
CA PHE A 265 -9.12 -3.37 -22.73
C PHE A 265 -9.97 -4.43 -22.04
N MET A 266 -10.98 -4.03 -21.26
CA MET A 266 -11.88 -4.95 -20.59
C MET A 266 -12.66 -5.82 -21.58
N SER A 267 -13.16 -5.25 -22.69
CA SER A 267 -13.82 -5.99 -23.77
C SER A 267 -12.91 -7.04 -24.42
N ILE A 268 -11.61 -6.76 -24.54
CA ILE A 268 -10.61 -7.74 -25.02
C ILE A 268 -10.43 -8.87 -23.99
N VAL A 269 -10.28 -8.56 -22.70
CA VAL A 269 -10.12 -9.58 -21.64
C VAL A 269 -11.39 -10.42 -21.45
N GLU A 270 -12.58 -9.81 -21.53
CA GLU A 270 -13.88 -10.50 -21.47
C GLU A 270 -14.15 -11.38 -22.70
N SER A 271 -13.42 -11.18 -23.81
CA SER A 271 -13.48 -12.05 -24.99
C SER A 271 -12.64 -13.33 -24.88
N TRP A 272 -11.79 -13.45 -23.85
CA TRP A 272 -10.95 -14.62 -23.64
C TRP A 272 -11.76 -15.83 -23.13
N PRO A 273 -11.33 -17.08 -23.43
CA PRO A 273 -11.99 -18.28 -22.91
C PRO A 273 -11.81 -18.41 -21.39
N GLU A 274 -12.79 -19.01 -20.70
CA GLU A 274 -12.80 -19.23 -19.23
C GLU A 274 -11.54 -19.96 -18.72
N GLU A 275 -10.93 -20.81 -19.54
CA GLU A 275 -9.61 -21.38 -19.30
C GLU A 275 -8.64 -21.03 -20.44
N LEU A 276 -7.52 -20.37 -20.10
CA LEU A 276 -6.38 -20.19 -21.01
C LEU A 276 -5.55 -21.48 -21.09
N GLU A 277 -5.37 -22.02 -22.30
CA GLU A 277 -4.51 -23.17 -22.58
C GLU A 277 -3.13 -22.66 -23.04
N SER A 278 -2.06 -22.95 -22.29
CA SER A 278 -0.70 -22.53 -22.67
C SER A 278 -0.09 -23.47 -23.71
N ASP A 279 0.40 -22.91 -24.83
CA ASP A 279 1.01 -23.70 -25.93
C ASP A 279 2.53 -23.82 -25.77
N GLU A 280 3.23 -22.68 -25.71
CA GLU A 280 4.68 -22.61 -25.53
C GLU A 280 5.05 -21.78 -24.30
N ILE A 281 6.04 -22.24 -23.56
CA ILE A 281 6.64 -21.51 -22.44
C ILE A 281 8.14 -21.43 -22.70
N THR A 282 8.62 -20.21 -22.92
CA THR A 282 10.01 -19.94 -23.31
C THR A 282 10.70 -19.04 -22.29
N TRP A 283 12.02 -19.18 -22.23
CA TRP A 283 12.90 -18.26 -21.51
C TRP A 283 13.89 -17.68 -22.55
N PRO A 284 13.49 -16.62 -23.29
CA PRO A 284 14.31 -16.09 -24.39
C PRO A 284 15.60 -15.43 -23.91
N GLU A 285 15.58 -14.89 -22.69
CA GLU A 285 16.70 -14.29 -21.97
C GLU A 285 16.70 -14.78 -20.52
N ASN A 286 17.81 -14.61 -19.78
CA ASN A 286 17.96 -15.16 -18.42
C ASN A 286 16.88 -14.72 -17.42
N ASP A 287 16.29 -13.55 -17.68
CA ASP A 287 15.50 -12.75 -16.76
C ASP A 287 14.07 -12.51 -17.30
N MET A 288 13.63 -13.28 -18.31
CA MET A 288 12.29 -13.16 -18.90
C MET A 288 11.65 -14.53 -19.21
N LEU A 289 10.48 -14.77 -18.62
CA LEU A 289 9.58 -15.89 -18.90
C LEU A 289 8.47 -15.42 -19.85
N LYS A 290 8.39 -15.98 -21.06
CA LYS A 290 7.27 -15.73 -22.00
C LYS A 290 6.36 -16.96 -22.08
N ILE A 291 5.05 -16.74 -21.88
CA ILE A 291 3.98 -17.72 -22.08
C ILE A 291 3.16 -17.32 -23.32
N THR A 292 2.86 -18.29 -24.19
CA THR A 292 1.89 -18.18 -25.30
C THR A 292 0.70 -19.10 -25.06
N PHE A 293 -0.43 -18.84 -25.71
CA PHE A 293 -1.67 -19.60 -25.49
C PHE A 293 -2.21 -20.21 -26.79
N SER A 294 -2.58 -21.49 -26.78
CA SER A 294 -3.06 -22.22 -27.97
C SER A 294 -4.45 -21.75 -28.40
N ASN A 295 -5.27 -21.38 -27.42
CA ASN A 295 -6.64 -20.91 -27.62
C ASN A 295 -6.77 -19.38 -27.69
N VAL A 296 -5.67 -18.65 -27.49
CA VAL A 296 -5.56 -17.21 -27.77
C VAL A 296 -4.17 -16.94 -28.41
N PRO A 297 -3.93 -17.40 -29.65
CA PRO A 297 -2.59 -17.50 -30.25
C PRO A 297 -1.86 -16.16 -30.34
N ASP A 298 -2.64 -15.10 -30.55
CA ASP A 298 -2.14 -13.74 -30.69
C ASP A 298 -1.79 -13.11 -29.33
N VAL A 299 -2.13 -13.74 -28.19
CA VAL A 299 -1.83 -13.23 -26.85
C VAL A 299 -0.57 -13.88 -26.27
N HIS A 300 0.28 -13.05 -25.68
CA HIS A 300 1.47 -13.44 -24.95
C HIS A 300 1.51 -12.75 -23.59
N ILE A 301 1.98 -13.45 -22.56
CA ILE A 301 2.29 -12.84 -21.26
C ILE A 301 3.79 -13.02 -21.00
N GLN A 302 4.49 -11.92 -20.74
CA GLN A 302 5.91 -11.87 -20.40
C GLN A 302 6.07 -11.45 -18.95
N PHE A 303 6.74 -12.29 -18.15
CA PHE A 303 7.14 -12.01 -16.78
C PHE A 303 8.64 -11.70 -16.79
N TRP A 304 9.02 -10.47 -16.48
CA TRP A 304 10.42 -10.09 -16.28
C TRP A 304 10.77 -10.26 -14.81
N THR A 305 11.96 -10.79 -14.51
CA THR A 305 12.43 -11.02 -13.14
C THR A 305 13.86 -10.52 -12.96
N PHE A 306 14.14 -9.71 -11.95
CA PHE A 306 15.48 -9.25 -11.61
C PHE A 306 15.87 -9.74 -10.21
N ASP A 307 17.06 -10.33 -10.06
CA ASP A 307 17.54 -10.94 -8.79
C ASP A 307 16.51 -11.88 -8.11
N SER A 308 15.74 -12.63 -8.91
CA SER A 308 14.61 -13.49 -8.49
C SER A 308 13.35 -12.79 -7.98
N MET A 309 13.28 -11.46 -8.00
CA MET A 309 12.04 -10.70 -7.81
C MET A 309 11.36 -10.45 -9.16
N LEU A 310 10.04 -10.45 -9.21
CA LEU A 310 9.29 -10.07 -10.41
C LEU A 310 9.41 -8.56 -10.64
N SER A 311 9.92 -8.14 -11.80
CA SER A 311 10.16 -6.73 -12.14
C SER A 311 9.10 -6.16 -13.10
N SER A 312 8.47 -6.96 -13.95
CA SER A 312 7.25 -6.56 -14.67
C SER A 312 6.44 -7.74 -15.21
N ILE A 313 5.15 -7.49 -15.49
CA ILE A 313 4.27 -8.37 -16.25
C ILE A 313 3.80 -7.57 -17.47
N SER A 314 4.22 -7.96 -18.67
CA SER A 314 3.63 -7.47 -19.91
C SER A 314 2.60 -8.44 -20.46
N ILE A 315 1.49 -7.92 -20.98
CA ILE A 315 0.50 -8.65 -21.76
C ILE A 315 0.48 -8.01 -23.13
N SER A 316 0.87 -8.75 -24.17
CA SER A 316 0.98 -8.23 -25.53
C SER A 316 0.20 -9.10 -26.51
N SER A 317 -0.44 -8.46 -27.49
CA SER A 317 -0.97 -9.11 -28.69
C SER A 317 -0.75 -8.27 -29.94
N ASP A 318 -1.10 -8.81 -31.10
CA ASP A 318 -1.04 -8.11 -32.40
C ASP A 318 -1.84 -6.77 -32.42
N ILE A 319 -2.72 -6.53 -31.44
CA ILE A 319 -3.55 -5.32 -31.29
C ILE A 319 -3.35 -4.57 -29.96
N LEU A 320 -2.56 -5.09 -29.01
CA LEU A 320 -2.48 -4.56 -27.64
C LEU A 320 -1.05 -4.69 -27.07
N ALA A 321 -0.58 -3.71 -26.30
CA ALA A 321 0.57 -3.88 -25.43
C ALA A 321 0.33 -3.20 -24.07
N PHE A 322 0.41 -4.00 -23.01
CA PHE A 322 0.21 -3.59 -21.62
C PHE A 322 1.43 -3.99 -20.80
N GLU A 323 1.83 -3.21 -19.80
CA GLU A 323 2.92 -3.57 -18.87
C GLU A 323 2.68 -3.04 -17.45
N LEU A 324 2.49 -3.96 -16.51
CA LEU A 324 2.56 -3.74 -15.07
C LEU A 324 4.02 -3.81 -14.61
N THR A 325 4.45 -2.88 -13.76
CA THR A 325 5.78 -2.89 -13.12
C THR A 325 5.53 -2.59 -11.64
N PRO A 326 6.04 -3.37 -10.68
CA PRO A 326 5.92 -3.02 -9.26
C PRO A 326 6.55 -1.65 -9.00
N GLY A 327 5.89 -0.85 -8.15
CA GLY A 327 6.42 0.45 -7.75
C GLY A 327 7.61 0.28 -6.81
N THR A 328 8.84 0.24 -7.34
CA THR A 328 10.04 0.30 -6.51
C THR A 328 10.26 1.73 -6.02
N CYS A 329 9.71 2.07 -4.86
CA CYS A 329 10.18 3.23 -4.12
C CYS A 329 11.67 3.02 -3.79
N LYS A 330 12.51 3.92 -4.28
CA LYS A 330 13.87 4.12 -3.78
C LYS A 330 14.03 5.61 -3.50
N LEU A 331 13.97 5.96 -2.22
CA LEU A 331 14.65 7.15 -1.76
C LEU A 331 16.16 6.94 -1.92
N MET A 332 16.84 7.92 -2.47
CA MET A 332 18.30 8.07 -2.51
C MET A 332 18.62 9.52 -2.17
N ASP A 333 19.69 9.72 -1.40
CA ASP A 333 20.14 11.02 -0.87
C ASP A 333 20.57 12.04 -1.95
#